data_AF-A0A9E5I5N5-F1
#
_entry.id   AF-A0A9E5I5N5-F1
#
_cell.length_a   1.000
_cell.length_b   1.000
_cell.length_c   1.000
_cell.angle_alpha   90.00
_cell.angle_beta   90.00
_cell.angle_gamma   90.00
#
_symmetry.space_group_name_H-M   'P 1'
#
loop_
_entity.id
_entity.type
_entity.pdbx_description
1 polymer ?
#
loop_
_entity_poly.entity_id
_entity_poly.type
_entity_poly.pdbx_seq_one_letter_code
_entity_poly.pdbx_strand_id
1 'polypeptide(L)' 'VGHEVETSAPASEIKAMIRDLYAMYADTFRPADMEPLWKNWKAYPDGPVPVPLIPPTRT' A
#
# COMPACT_ATOMS: atom_id res chain seq x y z
N VAL A 1 -2.09 13.39 -12.76
CA VAL A 1 -2.90 12.51 -13.63
C VAL A 1 -3.32 11.34 -12.76
N GLY A 2 -4.61 11.00 -12.70
CA GLY A 2 -5.08 9.87 -11.87
C GLY A 2 -4.80 8.53 -12.55
N HIS A 3 -4.46 7.50 -11.77
CA HIS A 3 -4.21 6.12 -12.22
C HIS A 3 -5.47 5.26 -12.13
N GLU A 4 -6.63 5.85 -12.43
CA GLU A 4 -7.96 5.28 -12.13
C GLU A 4 -8.31 4.05 -12.97
N VAL A 5 -7.58 3.81 -14.06
CA VAL A 5 -7.76 2.66 -14.96
C VAL A 5 -6.77 1.54 -14.71
N GLU A 6 -5.81 1.71 -13.78
CA GLU A 6 -4.81 0.70 -13.51
C GLU A 6 -5.41 -0.49 -12.77
N THR A 7 -5.06 -1.69 -13.25
CA THR A 7 -5.51 -2.96 -12.68
C THR A 7 -4.38 -3.69 -11.96
N SER A 8 -3.14 -3.19 -12.06
CA SER A 8 -1.98 -3.73 -11.35
C SER A 8 -0.90 -2.67 -11.14
N ALA A 9 -0.15 -2.75 -10.05
CA ALA A 9 1.02 -1.90 -9.77
C ALA A 9 2.24 -2.74 -9.36
N PRO A 10 3.47 -2.25 -9.53
CA PRO A 10 4.68 -2.90 -9.01
C PRO A 10 4.61 -3.07 -7.49
N ALA A 11 5.05 -4.22 -6.98
CA ALA A 11 5.10 -4.47 -5.54
C ALA A 11 5.97 -3.45 -4.78
N SER A 12 7.05 -2.97 -5.40
CA SER A 12 7.87 -1.89 -4.83
C SER A 12 7.11 -0.58 -4.65
N GLU A 13 6.15 -0.28 -5.53
CA GLU A 13 5.32 0.92 -5.43
C GLU A 13 4.32 0.79 -4.28
N ILE A 14 3.61 -0.34 -4.19
CA ILE A 14 2.70 -0.63 -3.08
C ILE A 14 3.44 -0.58 -1.73
N LYS A 15 4.65 -1.15 -1.68
CA LYS A 15 5.50 -1.16 -0.50
C LYS A 15 5.95 0.24 -0.09
N ALA A 16 6.26 1.12 -1.06
CA ALA A 16 6.56 2.52 -0.78
C ALA A 16 5.32 3.27 -0.24
N MET A 17 4.14 3.07 -0.84
CA MET A 17 2.89 3.68 -0.38
C MET A 17 2.56 3.31 1.07
N ILE A 18 2.68 2.04 1.45
CA ILE A 18 2.40 1.60 2.84
C ILE A 18 3.37 2.27 3.83
N ARG A 19 4.64 2.41 3.46
CA ARG A 19 5.65 3.12 4.27
C ARG A 19 5.29 4.59 4.44
N ASP A 20 4.88 5.26 3.36
CA ASP A 20 4.58 6.68 3.39
C ASP A 20 3.28 6.97 4.17
N LEU A 21 2.27 6.10 4.07
CA LEU A 21 1.08 6.14 4.92
C LEU A 21 1.44 5.98 6.40
N TYR A 22 2.34 5.05 6.73
CA TYR A 22 2.82 4.90 8.10
C TYR A 22 3.51 6.18 8.59
N ALA A 23 4.43 6.76 7.81
CA ALA A 23 5.11 7.99 8.19
C ALA A 23 4.13 9.14 8.46
N MET A 24 3.03 9.21 7.70
CA MET A 24 1.99 10.22 7.90
C MET A 24 1.14 10.00 9.16
N TYR A 25 0.90 8.74 9.54
CA TYR A 25 0.00 8.40 10.65
C TYR A 25 0.71 8.01 11.96
N ALA A 26 2.02 7.76 11.93
CA ALA A 26 2.79 7.28 13.08
C ALA A 26 2.75 8.23 14.29
N ASP A 27 2.62 9.54 14.04
CA ASP A 27 2.57 10.55 15.12
C ASP A 27 1.19 10.68 15.77
N THR A 28 0.13 10.15 15.13
CA THR A 28 -1.26 10.32 15.56
C THR A 28 -1.87 9.04 16.11
N PHE A 29 -1.40 7.88 15.67
CA PHE A 29 -1.96 6.58 16.01
C PHE A 29 -1.01 5.74 16.86
N ARG A 30 -1.57 4.83 17.68
CA ARG A 30 -0.74 3.93 18.48
C ARG A 30 -0.09 2.90 17.55
N PRO A 31 1.13 2.41 17.86
CA PRO A 31 1.77 1.35 17.09
C PRO A 31 0.89 0.11 16.88
N ALA A 32 0.05 -0.23 17.86
CA ALA A 32 -0.89 -1.35 17.75
C ALA A 32 -1.96 -1.16 16.66
N ASP A 33 -2.44 0.08 16.48
CA ASP A 33 -3.43 0.42 15.45
C ASP A 33 -2.80 0.31 14.03
N MET A 34 -1.47 0.46 13.93
CA MET A 34 -0.69 0.38 12.69
C MET A 34 -0.07 -1.00 12.42
N GLU A 35 -0.21 -1.95 13.35
CA GLU A 35 0.39 -3.30 13.24
C GLU A 35 0.01 -4.04 11.94
N PRO A 36 -1.26 -4.03 11.48
CA PRO A 36 -1.65 -4.70 10.24
C PRO A 36 -0.94 -4.13 9.01
N LEU A 37 -0.75 -2.81 8.95
CA LEU A 37 -0.02 -2.14 7.86
C LEU A 37 1.43 -2.63 7.80
N TRP A 38 2.08 -2.79 8.96
CA TRP A 38 3.48 -3.24 9.02
C TRP A 38 3.67 -4.71 8.66
N LYS A 39 2.74 -5.57 9.11
CA LYS A 39 2.72 -6.98 8.70
C LYS A 39 2.59 -7.10 7.19
N ASN A 40 1.71 -6.32 6.58
CA ASN A 40 1.53 -6.29 5.13
C ASN A 40 2.78 -5.75 4.42
N TRP A 41 3.34 -4.63 4.87
CA TRP A 41 4.56 -4.06 4.28
C TRP A 41 5.72 -5.04 4.20
N LYS A 42 5.95 -5.83 5.27
CA LYS A 42 6.99 -6.86 5.31
C LYS A 42 6.71 -8.05 4.39
N ALA A 43 5.44 -8.34 4.13
CA ALA A 43 5.03 -9.45 3.28
C ALA A 43 5.12 -9.11 1.78
N TYR A 44 5.14 -7.82 1.41
CA TYR A 44 5.27 -7.42 0.01
C TYR A 44 6.70 -7.65 -0.52
N PRO A 45 6.84 -8.33 -1.67
CA PRO A 45 8.13 -8.50 -2.31
C PRO A 45 8.66 -7.14 -2.80
N ASP A 46 9.98 -7.03 -2.89
CA ASP A 46 10.62 -5.93 -3.61
C ASP A 46 10.58 -6.19 -5.13
N GLY A 47 10.73 -5.12 -5.91
CA GLY A 47 10.89 -5.21 -7.36
C GLY A 47 9.58 -5.11 -8.16
N PRO A 48 9.64 -5.40 -9.48
CA PRO A 48 8.57 -5.10 -10.43
C PRO A 48 7.46 -6.15 -10.45
N VAL A 49 7.36 -7.02 -9.44
CA VAL A 49 6.32 -8.06 -9.39
C VAL A 49 4.96 -7.37 -9.36
N PRO A 50 4.07 -7.64 -10.34
CA PRO A 50 2.78 -6.95 -10.40
C PRO A 50 1.85 -7.43 -9.30
N VAL A 51 1.26 -6.48 -8.58
CA VAL A 51 0.22 -6.67 -7.57
C VAL A 51 -1.12 -6.28 -8.18
N PRO A 52 -2.13 -7.17 -8.21
CA PRO A 52 -3.46 -6.84 -8.69
C PRO A 52 -4.13 -5.78 -7.80
N LEU A 53 -4.65 -4.71 -8.41
CA LEU A 53 -5.41 -3.68 -7.71
C LEU A 53 -6.88 -4.06 -7.64
N ILE A 54 -7.54 -3.60 -6.57
CA ILE A 54 -8.99 -3.76 -6.44
C ILE A 54 -9.65 -2.88 -7.51
N PRO A 55 -10.51 -3.43 -8.38
CA PRO A 55 -11.19 -2.64 -9.39
C PRO A 55 -12.05 -1.55 -8.72
N PRO A 56 -12.16 -0.36 -9.33
CA PRO A 56 -13.01 0.69 -8.79
C PRO A 56 -14.44 0.18 -8.66
N THR A 57 -15.01 0.30 -7.45
CA THR A 57 -16.40 -0.04 -7.19
C THR A 57 -17.26 0.91 -7.99
N ARG A 58 -17.85 0.46 -9.11
CA ARG A 58 -18.88 1.23 -9.82
C ARG A 58 -20.12 1.27 -8.93
N THR A 59 -20.40 2.43 -8.35
CA THR A 59 -21.73 2.78 -7.80
C THR A 59 -22.43 3.73 -8.75
#